data_AF-A0A815SHZ0-F1
#
_entry.id   AF-A0A815SHZ0-F1
#
_cell.length_a   1.000
_cell.length_b   1.000
_cell.length_c   1.000
_cell.angle_alpha   90.00
_cell.angle_beta   90.00
_cell.angle_gamma   90.00
#
_symmetry.space_group_name_H-M   'P 1'
#
loop_
_entity.id
_entity.type
_entity.pdbx_description
1 polymer ?
#
loop_
_entity_poly.entity_id
_entity_poly.type
_entity_poly.pdbx_seq_one_letter_code
_entity_poly.pdbx_strand_id
1 'polypeptide(L)'
;MDVYYWGEKIPGASGSSFQILNDQYAKDSMDVYYTGKKVQDASASSFVVLGDGYAKDSMDVFFMGKKIQGASASSFQILGNGSAKDTWHSYYMGEQSIVFRTIKNINELDLSILGF
;
A
#
# COMPACT_ATOMS: atom_id res chain seq x y z
N MET A 1 -11.54 -15.14 -21.88
CA MET A 1 -10.49 -16.13 -21.56
C MET A 1 -10.32 -16.13 -20.05
N ASP A 2 -10.25 -17.31 -19.44
CA ASP A 2 -10.02 -17.44 -18.00
C ASP A 2 -8.56 -17.13 -17.68
N VAL A 3 -8.31 -16.59 -16.48
CA VAL A 3 -6.96 -16.30 -15.97
C VAL A 3 -6.66 -17.21 -14.79
N TYR A 4 -5.42 -17.70 -14.72
CA TYR A 4 -4.98 -18.64 -13.71
C TYR A 4 -3.69 -18.16 -13.03
N TYR A 5 -3.54 -18.49 -11.74
CA TYR A 5 -2.32 -18.30 -10.97
C TYR A 5 -1.98 -19.62 -10.27
N TRP A 6 -0.81 -20.19 -10.56
CA TRP A 6 -0.39 -21.52 -10.06
C TRP A 6 -1.42 -22.63 -10.30
N GLY A 7 -2.06 -22.63 -11.46
CA GLY A 7 -3.07 -23.63 -11.84
C GLY A 7 -4.48 -23.36 -11.29
N GLU A 8 -4.62 -22.44 -10.34
CA GLU A 8 -5.92 -22.03 -9.78
C GLU A 8 -6.52 -20.89 -10.59
N LYS A 9 -7.81 -20.99 -10.92
CA LYS A 9 -8.54 -19.93 -11.63
C LYS A 9 -8.68 -18.70 -10.73
N ILE A 10 -8.36 -17.52 -11.24
CA ILE A 10 -8.61 -16.24 -10.56
C ILE A 10 -10.10 -15.86 -10.76
N PRO A 11 -10.94 -15.89 -9.71
CA PRO A 11 -12.36 -15.59 -9.86
C PRO A 11 -12.58 -14.13 -10.29
N GLY A 12 -13.44 -13.92 -11.30
CA GLY A 12 -13.82 -12.59 -11.79
C GLY A 12 -12.82 -11.94 -12.75
N ALA A 13 -11.60 -12.46 -12.88
CA ALA A 13 -10.58 -11.89 -13.76
C ALA A 13 -10.96 -11.99 -15.24
N SER A 14 -10.87 -10.86 -15.93
CA SER A 14 -11.12 -10.74 -17.36
C SER A 14 -9.83 -10.90 -18.16
N GLY A 15 -9.61 -12.09 -18.71
CA GLY A 15 -8.41 -12.40 -19.50
C GLY A 15 -8.24 -11.56 -20.77
N SER A 16 -9.30 -10.92 -21.28
CA SER A 16 -9.19 -10.04 -22.46
C SER A 16 -8.51 -8.70 -22.16
N SER A 17 -8.44 -8.30 -20.89
CA SER A 17 -7.85 -7.04 -20.44
C SER A 17 -6.79 -7.24 -19.37
N PHE A 18 -6.42 -8.49 -19.07
CA PHE A 18 -5.51 -8.82 -17.98
C PHE A 18 -4.08 -8.38 -18.31
N GLN A 19 -3.46 -7.70 -17.37
CA GLN A 19 -2.12 -7.13 -17.47
C GLN A 19 -1.34 -7.53 -16.24
N ILE A 20 -0.23 -8.23 -16.45
CA ILE A 20 0.76 -8.48 -15.39
C ILE A 20 1.54 -7.18 -15.17
N LEU A 21 1.63 -6.76 -13.91
CA LEU A 21 2.42 -5.63 -13.46
C LEU A 21 3.70 -6.14 -12.79
N ASN A 22 4.38 -5.28 -12.03
CA ASN A 22 5.54 -5.68 -11.22
C ASN A 22 5.11 -6.19 -9.84
N ASP A 23 6.07 -6.74 -9.10
CA ASP A 23 5.92 -7.15 -7.68
C ASP A 23 4.71 -8.04 -7.40
N GLN A 24 4.43 -8.98 -8.30
CA GLN A 24 3.32 -9.95 -8.20
C GLN A 24 1.92 -9.33 -8.25
N TYR A 25 1.82 -8.04 -8.63
CA TYR A 25 0.57 -7.41 -8.97
C TYR A 25 0.18 -7.70 -10.41
N ALA A 26 -1.12 -7.73 -10.64
CA ALA A 26 -1.73 -7.73 -11.96
C ALA A 26 -3.03 -6.91 -11.88
N LYS A 27 -3.58 -6.54 -13.03
CA LYS A 27 -4.90 -5.93 -13.10
C LYS A 27 -5.62 -6.34 -14.36
N ASP A 28 -6.93 -6.20 -14.37
CA ASP A 28 -7.69 -6.08 -15.61
C ASP A 28 -8.33 -4.69 -15.71
N SER A 29 -9.34 -4.51 -16.57
CA SER A 29 -9.99 -3.20 -16.71
C SER A 29 -10.77 -2.74 -15.47
N MET A 30 -11.13 -3.66 -14.58
CA MET A 30 -12.01 -3.41 -13.43
C MET A 30 -11.29 -3.60 -12.10
N ASP A 31 -10.49 -4.66 -11.99
CA ASP A 31 -9.97 -5.16 -10.72
C ASP A 31 -8.45 -5.24 -10.72
N VAL A 32 -7.88 -5.13 -9.51
CA VAL A 32 -6.46 -5.34 -9.24
C VAL A 32 -6.30 -6.63 -8.46
N TYR A 33 -5.19 -7.34 -8.71
CA TYR A 33 -4.88 -8.63 -8.11
C TYR A 33 -3.45 -8.63 -7.57
N TYR A 34 -3.25 -9.32 -6.45
CA TYR A 34 -1.95 -9.65 -5.89
C TYR A 34 -1.88 -11.16 -5.67
N THR A 35 -0.93 -11.86 -6.27
CA THR A 35 -0.79 -13.33 -6.16
C THR A 35 -2.06 -14.11 -6.48
N GLY A 36 -2.80 -13.66 -7.50
CA GLY A 36 -4.06 -14.27 -7.92
C GLY A 36 -5.28 -13.96 -7.03
N LYS A 37 -5.15 -13.07 -6.05
CA LYS A 37 -6.27 -12.63 -5.19
C LYS A 37 -6.62 -11.18 -5.46
N LYS A 38 -7.92 -10.85 -5.50
CA LYS A 38 -8.38 -9.48 -5.67
C LYS A 38 -7.88 -8.59 -4.53
N VAL A 39 -7.32 -7.43 -4.88
CA VAL A 39 -6.96 -6.36 -3.94
C VAL A 39 -8.22 -5.56 -3.67
N GLN A 40 -8.70 -5.64 -2.44
CA GLN A 40 -9.94 -4.99 -2.05
C GLN A 40 -9.80 -3.45 -2.10
N ASP A 41 -10.84 -2.79 -2.59
CA ASP A 41 -10.98 -1.33 -2.73
C ASP A 41 -9.99 -0.63 -3.69
N ALA A 42 -9.09 -1.37 -4.33
CA ALA A 42 -8.15 -0.80 -5.28
C ALA A 42 -8.82 -0.39 -6.60
N SER A 43 -8.49 0.80 -7.08
CA SER A 43 -8.97 1.33 -8.36
C SER A 43 -8.03 0.94 -9.51
N ALA A 44 -8.43 -0.03 -10.34
CA ALA A 44 -7.63 -0.52 -11.46
C ALA A 44 -7.25 0.56 -12.49
N SER A 45 -8.09 1.59 -12.65
CA SER A 45 -7.86 2.68 -13.62
C SER A 45 -6.67 3.57 -13.25
N SER A 46 -6.35 3.70 -11.96
CA SER A 46 -5.25 4.55 -11.45
C SER A 46 -4.16 3.77 -10.72
N PHE A 47 -4.24 2.43 -10.70
CA PHE A 47 -3.31 1.59 -9.98
C PHE A 47 -1.90 1.60 -10.61
N VAL A 48 -0.90 1.84 -9.78
CA VAL A 48 0.52 1.89 -10.13
C VAL A 48 1.32 1.14 -9.07
N VAL A 49 2.20 0.24 -9.51
CA VAL A 49 3.18 -0.43 -8.64
C VAL A 49 4.36 0.50 -8.42
N LEU A 50 4.72 0.73 -7.15
CA LEU A 50 5.79 1.64 -6.76
C LEU A 50 7.13 0.94 -6.54
N GLY A 51 7.12 -0.37 -6.29
CA GLY A 51 8.30 -1.17 -5.95
C GLY A 51 8.29 -1.63 -4.49
N ASP A 52 9.18 -2.56 -4.15
CA ASP A 52 9.31 -3.16 -2.82
C ASP A 52 7.99 -3.73 -2.26
N GLY A 53 7.09 -4.20 -3.14
CA GLY A 53 5.76 -4.70 -2.76
C GLY A 53 4.72 -3.61 -2.49
N TYR A 54 5.11 -2.33 -2.55
CA TYR A 54 4.19 -1.21 -2.47
C TYR A 54 3.57 -0.90 -3.83
N ALA A 55 2.31 -0.50 -3.78
CA ALA A 55 1.56 0.04 -4.89
C ALA A 55 0.60 1.12 -4.38
N LYS A 56 0.03 1.89 -5.29
CA LYS A 56 -1.01 2.85 -4.96
C LYS A 56 -2.01 2.99 -6.08
N ASP A 57 -3.18 3.48 -5.73
CA ASP A 57 -4.06 4.13 -6.70
C ASP A 57 -4.13 5.64 -6.40
N SER A 58 -5.10 6.34 -6.98
CA SER A 58 -5.26 7.78 -6.76
C SER A 58 -5.57 8.18 -5.31
N MET A 59 -6.12 7.29 -4.49
CA MET A 59 -6.59 7.57 -3.12
C MET A 59 -5.83 6.79 -2.05
N ASP A 60 -5.49 5.54 -2.35
CA ASP A 60 -5.03 4.56 -1.37
C ASP A 60 -3.64 4.01 -1.70
N VAL A 61 -2.94 3.59 -0.65
CA VAL A 61 -1.65 2.90 -0.74
C VAL A 61 -1.83 1.46 -0.29
N PHE A 62 -1.15 0.55 -0.96
CA PHE A 62 -1.21 -0.88 -0.73
C PHE A 62 0.18 -1.45 -0.53
N PHE A 63 0.29 -2.45 0.34
CA PHE A 63 1.48 -3.29 0.50
C PHE A 63 1.07 -4.76 0.36
N MET A 64 1.69 -5.46 -0.59
CA MET A 64 1.40 -6.87 -0.89
C MET A 64 -0.11 -7.19 -0.97
N GLY A 65 -0.86 -6.34 -1.68
CA GLY A 65 -2.31 -6.49 -1.87
C GLY A 65 -3.18 -6.08 -0.68
N LYS A 66 -2.62 -5.48 0.38
CA LYS A 66 -3.37 -4.96 1.53
C LYS A 66 -3.30 -3.44 1.59
N LYS A 67 -4.46 -2.79 1.77
CA LYS A 67 -4.55 -1.34 1.98
C LYS A 67 -3.87 -0.92 3.29
N ILE A 68 -3.00 0.08 3.22
CA ILE A 68 -2.36 0.72 4.37
C ILE A 68 -3.27 1.85 4.86
N GLN A 69 -3.89 1.66 6.03
CA GLN A 69 -4.85 2.64 6.56
C GLN A 69 -4.15 3.94 6.95
N GLY A 70 -4.73 5.07 6.51
CA GLY A 70 -4.23 6.41 6.84
C GLY A 70 -2.97 6.85 6.08
N ALA A 71 -2.48 6.05 5.13
CA ALA A 71 -1.39 6.45 4.25
C ALA A 71 -1.86 7.45 3.18
N SER A 72 -1.06 8.47 2.92
CA SER A 72 -1.36 9.52 1.94
C SER A 72 -0.77 9.17 0.57
N ALA A 73 -1.61 8.67 -0.35
CA ALA A 73 -1.21 8.25 -1.69
C ALA A 73 -0.60 9.38 -2.54
N SER A 74 -1.01 10.63 -2.31
CA SER A 74 -0.50 11.81 -3.03
C SER A 74 0.96 12.13 -2.70
N SER A 75 1.43 11.77 -1.51
CA SER A 75 2.77 12.06 -1.01
C SER A 75 3.62 10.82 -0.75
N PHE A 76 3.10 9.63 -1.06
CA PHE A 76 3.78 8.37 -0.74
C PHE A 76 5.03 8.18 -1.61
N GLN A 77 6.15 7.89 -0.95
CA GLN A 77 7.47 7.73 -1.57
C GLN A 77 8.18 6.48 -1.04
N ILE A 78 8.71 5.67 -1.95
CA ILE A 78 9.56 4.53 -1.62
C ILE A 78 10.98 5.02 -1.32
N LEU A 79 11.53 4.56 -0.19
CA LEU A 79 12.89 4.86 0.25
C LEU A 79 13.86 3.69 -0.03
N GLY A 80 13.32 2.52 -0.41
CA GLY A 80 14.06 1.31 -0.69
C GLY A 80 14.13 0.35 0.50
N ASN A 81 14.46 -0.91 0.23
CA ASN A 81 14.56 -1.99 1.23
C ASN A 81 13.29 -2.13 2.07
N GLY A 82 12.12 -2.01 1.44
CA GLY A 82 10.83 -2.12 2.12
C GLY A 82 10.44 -0.89 2.95
N SER A 83 11.26 0.16 2.96
CA SER A 83 10.97 1.42 3.63
C SER A 83 10.23 2.38 2.71
N ALA A 84 9.25 3.10 3.27
CA ALA A 84 8.53 4.14 2.57
C ALA A 84 8.13 5.25 3.55
N LYS A 85 7.65 6.37 3.02
CA LYS A 85 7.08 7.45 3.82
C LYS A 85 5.97 8.16 3.06
N ASP A 86 5.16 8.90 3.78
CA ASP A 86 4.37 9.99 3.25
C ASP A 86 4.68 11.29 4.01
N THR A 87 3.89 12.34 3.83
CA THR A 87 4.09 13.63 4.53
C THR A 87 4.04 13.51 6.06
N TRP A 88 3.28 12.55 6.59
CA TRP A 88 2.93 12.47 8.01
C TRP A 88 3.56 11.27 8.73
N HIS A 89 3.88 10.22 7.99
CA HIS A 89 4.21 8.91 8.52
C HIS A 89 5.36 8.25 7.75
N SER A 90 6.08 7.37 8.44
CA SER A 90 7.03 6.44 7.82
C SER A 90 6.49 5.02 7.94
N TYR A 91 6.88 4.17 7.00
CA TYR A 91 6.41 2.80 6.87
C TYR A 91 7.58 1.86 6.65
N TYR A 92 7.49 0.65 7.22
CA TYR A 92 8.41 -0.44 6.95
C TYR A 92 7.61 -1.71 6.70
N MET A 93 7.79 -2.31 5.52
CA MET A 93 7.06 -3.50 5.08
C MET A 93 5.52 -3.36 5.24
N GLY A 94 4.98 -2.20 4.86
CA GLY A 94 3.56 -1.87 4.96
C GLY A 94 3.09 -1.39 6.33
N GLU A 95 3.89 -1.58 7.38
CA GLU A 95 3.53 -1.20 8.75
C GLU A 95 3.94 0.23 9.06
N GLN A 96 3.02 1.00 9.64
CA GLN A 96 3.30 2.38 10.05
C GLN A 96 4.24 2.41 11.25
N SER A 97 5.36 3.14 11.15
CA SER A 97 6.24 3.40 12.28
C SER A 97 5.64 4.44 13.22
N ILE A 98 5.45 4.05 14.48
CA ILE A 98 4.86 4.90 15.53
C ILE A 98 5.88 5.84 16.20
N VAL A 99 7.18 5.71 15.88
CA VAL A 99 8.26 6.41 16.61
C VAL A 99 8.11 7.94 16.54
N PHE A 100 7.60 8.47 15.43
CA PHE A 100 7.38 9.92 15.29
C PHE A 100 6.16 10.45 16.07
N ARG A 101 5.16 9.61 16.39
CA ARG A 101 4.03 10.01 17.25
C ARG A 101 4.51 10.22 18.70
N THR A 102 5.44 9.40 19.16
CA THR A 102 5.95 9.48 20.55
C THR A 102 6.77 10.75 20.78
N ILE A 103 7.59 11.20 19.82
CA ILE A 103 8.43 12.40 20.01
C ILE A 103 7.59 13.69 20.03
N LYS A 104 6.52 13.79 19.22
CA LYS A 104 5.61 14.95 19.31
C LYS A 104 4.89 15.04 20.64
N ASN A 105 4.52 13.91 21.24
CA ASN A 105 3.82 13.87 22.54
C ASN A 105 4.73 14.21 23.74
N ILE A 106 6.05 14.06 23.62
CA ILE A 106 6.98 14.42 24.70
C ILE A 106 7.19 15.95 24.77
N ASN A 107 7.06 16.66 23.65
CA ASN A 107 7.24 18.12 23.61
C ASN A 107 6.01 18.92 24.08
N GLU A 108 4.88 18.25 24.35
CA GLU A 108 3.65 18.86 24.89
C GLU A 108 3.39 18.48 26.36
N LEU A 109 4.29 17.72 27.00
CA LEU A 109 4.26 17.56 28.45
C LEU A 109 4.67 18.89 29.09
N ASP A 110 3.67 19.62 29.57
CA ASP A 110 3.84 20.77 30.43
C ASP A 110 4.84 20.42 31.56
N LEU A 111 6.01 21.06 31.54
CA LEU A 111 7.05 20.89 32.54
C LEU A 111 6.62 21.41 33.93
N SER A 112 5.45 22.06 34.05
CA SER A 112 4.86 22.48 35.33
C SER A 112 4.49 21.31 36.26
N ILE A 113 4.37 20.08 35.73
CA ILE A 113 4.01 18.88 36.51
C ILE A 113 5.26 18.23 37.12
N LEU A 114 6.45 18.55 36.61
CA LEU A 114 7.74 18.15 37.20
C LEU A 114 8.20 19.29 38.12
N GLY A 115 7.68 19.30 39.35
CA GLY A 115 8.04 20.29 40.37
C GLY A 115 9.53 20.29 40.72
N PHE A 116 10.32 21.04 39.94
CA PHE A 116 11.64 21.56 40.30
C PHE A 116 11.52 23.03 40.72
#